data_AF-A0A959BLN0-F1
#
_entry.id   AF-A0A959BLN0-F1
#
_cell.length_a   1.000
_cell.length_b   1.000
_cell.length_c   1.000
_cell.angle_alpha   90.00
_cell.angle_beta   90.00
_cell.angle_gamma   90.00
#
_symmetry.space_group_name_H-M   'P 1'
#
loop_
_entity.id
_entity.type
_entity.pdbx_description
1 polymer ?
#
loop_
_entity_poly.entity_id
_entity_poly.type
_entity_poly.pdbx_seq_one_letter_code
_entity_poly.pdbx_strand_id
1 'polypeptide(L)'
;MSRQLEVVSSHAGHDNTPKQFRLYRRYISTQDLVLISRHILGVQPLSSPYKMIAADVNNSRSITTLDLIFLRRLLLGIDIEFETNTSWRFVELDYAFPNPANPWQEPFPERIDIILPAAGVSDLDFVAVKVGDVSLD
;
A
#
# COMPACT_ATOMS: atom_id res chain seq x y z
N MET A 1 -19.72 1.56 -20.57
CA MET A 1 -18.51 2.43 -20.64
C MET A 1 -17.30 1.54 -20.43
N SER A 2 -16.63 1.14 -21.51
CA SER A 2 -15.50 0.18 -21.46
C SER A 2 -14.31 0.76 -20.71
N ARG A 3 -13.90 0.10 -19.63
CA ARG A 3 -12.61 0.33 -18.97
C ARG A 3 -11.51 -0.19 -19.91
N GLN A 4 -10.71 0.72 -20.43
CA GLN A 4 -9.50 0.37 -21.15
C GLN A 4 -8.50 -0.17 -20.13
N LEU A 5 -8.14 -1.45 -20.25
CA LEU A 5 -7.02 -2.05 -19.53
C LEU A 5 -5.74 -1.37 -20.04
N GLU A 6 -5.04 -0.62 -19.19
CA GLU A 6 -3.72 -0.11 -19.54
C GLU A 6 -2.71 -1.25 -19.44
N VAL A 7 -2.35 -1.79 -20.61
CA VAL A 7 -1.21 -2.70 -20.77
C VAL A 7 0.07 -1.93 -20.45
N VAL A 8 0.74 -2.28 -19.34
CA VAL A 8 2.11 -1.81 -19.06
C VAL A 8 3.07 -2.72 -19.82
N SER A 9 3.44 -2.32 -21.04
CA SER A 9 4.49 -3.00 -21.80
C SER A 9 5.86 -2.46 -21.41
N SER A 10 6.74 -3.35 -20.95
CA SER A 10 8.16 -3.05 -20.69
C SER A 10 8.92 -2.96 -22.01
N HIS A 11 8.83 -1.83 -22.71
CA HIS A 11 9.75 -1.49 -23.79
C HIS A 11 10.55 -0.26 -23.39
N ALA A 12 11.87 -0.43 -23.36
CA ALA A 12 12.85 0.58 -22.99
C ALA A 12 12.73 1.82 -23.90
N GLY A 13 12.58 3.01 -23.30
CA GLY A 13 12.69 4.30 -23.99
C GLY A 13 11.56 5.30 -23.79
N HIS A 14 10.46 4.96 -23.11
CA HIS A 14 9.41 5.93 -22.79
C HIS A 14 9.57 6.48 -21.38
N ASP A 15 9.60 7.81 -21.25
CA ASP A 15 9.51 8.51 -19.97
C ASP A 15 8.17 8.19 -19.30
N ASN A 16 8.19 7.22 -18.39
CA ASN A 16 7.03 6.77 -17.63
C ASN A 16 6.83 7.57 -16.34
N THR A 17 7.65 8.59 -16.08
CA THR A 17 7.62 9.42 -14.86
C THR A 17 6.22 9.98 -14.58
N PRO A 18 5.50 10.57 -15.55
CA PRO A 18 4.15 11.08 -15.29
C PRO A 18 3.14 9.98 -14.96
N LYS A 19 3.34 8.77 -15.52
CA LYS A 19 2.46 7.61 -15.27
C LYS A 19 2.69 7.07 -13.87
N GLN A 20 3.94 6.84 -13.49
CA GLN A 20 4.31 6.34 -12.16
C GLN A 20 3.86 7.29 -11.06
N PHE A 21 4.15 8.59 -11.19
CA PHE A 21 3.69 9.58 -10.23
C PHE A 21 2.18 9.54 -9.99
N ARG A 22 1.39 9.48 -11.08
CA ARG A 22 -0.07 9.37 -10.98
C ARG A 22 -0.50 8.09 -10.29
N LEU A 23 0.19 6.96 -10.51
CA LEU A 23 -0.14 5.69 -9.86
C LEU A 23 0.09 5.77 -8.35
N TYR A 24 1.26 6.25 -7.93
CA TYR A 24 1.60 6.34 -6.51
C TYR A 24 0.71 7.34 -5.77
N ARG A 25 0.50 8.54 -6.33
CA ARG A 25 -0.27 9.61 -5.69
C ARG A 25 -1.79 9.38 -5.66
N ARG A 26 -2.32 8.48 -6.51
CA ARG A 26 -3.78 8.29 -6.61
C ARG A 26 -4.35 7.82 -5.27
N TYR A 27 -5.47 8.41 -4.84
CA TYR A 27 -6.14 8.14 -3.55
C TYR A 27 -5.34 8.57 -2.30
N ILE A 28 -4.28 9.35 -2.47
CA ILE A 28 -3.54 9.92 -1.35
C ILE A 28 -3.88 11.41 -1.28
N SER A 29 -4.29 11.85 -0.10
CA SER A 29 -4.66 13.23 0.19
C SER A 29 -3.97 13.76 1.45
N THR A 30 -4.18 15.04 1.75
CA THR A 30 -3.72 15.63 3.01
C THR A 30 -4.44 15.07 4.23
N GLN A 31 -5.62 14.46 4.05
CA GLN A 31 -6.34 13.80 5.13
C GLN A 31 -5.57 12.58 5.66
N ASP A 32 -4.89 11.84 4.79
CA ASP A 32 -4.05 10.71 5.18
C ASP A 32 -2.91 11.13 6.09
N LEU A 33 -2.23 12.23 5.75
CA LEU A 33 -1.19 12.84 6.58
C LEU A 33 -1.71 13.19 7.98
N VAL A 34 -2.92 13.76 8.07
CA VAL A 34 -3.55 14.12 9.35
C VAL A 34 -3.84 12.87 10.19
N LEU A 35 -4.38 11.82 9.57
CA LEU A 35 -4.71 10.57 10.26
C LEU A 35 -3.45 9.84 10.74
N ILE A 36 -2.41 9.75 9.93
CA ILE A 36 -1.11 9.18 10.32
C ILE A 36 -0.49 9.99 11.45
N SER A 37 -0.52 11.33 11.37
CA SER A 37 -0.01 12.20 12.45
C SER A 37 -0.74 11.99 13.77
N ARG A 38 -2.08 11.88 13.75
CA ARG A 38 -2.86 11.59 14.96
C ARG A 38 -2.58 10.22 15.55
N HIS A 39 -2.27 9.23 14.71
CA HIS A 39 -1.85 7.91 15.16
C HIS A 39 -0.50 7.96 15.87
N ILE A 40 0.50 8.62 15.28
CA ILE A 40 1.84 8.80 15.87
C ILE A 40 1.75 9.52 17.23
N LEU A 41 0.86 10.51 17.35
CA LEU A 41 0.65 11.28 18.57
C LEU A 41 -0.23 10.56 19.61
N GLY A 42 -0.79 9.38 19.31
CA GLY A 42 -1.69 8.65 20.20
C GLY A 42 -3.06 9.29 20.41
N VAL A 43 -3.43 10.27 19.58
CA VAL A 43 -4.72 11.00 19.69
C VAL A 43 -5.85 10.19 19.05
N GLN A 44 -5.58 9.58 17.90
CA GLN A 44 -6.54 8.75 17.17
C GLN A 44 -5.78 7.60 16.50
N PRO A 45 -5.80 6.39 17.06
CA PRO A 45 -5.11 5.26 16.46
C PRO A 45 -5.77 4.82 15.15
N LEU A 46 -4.98 4.36 14.18
CA LEU A 46 -5.47 3.62 13.03
C LEU A 46 -5.98 2.26 13.51
N SER A 47 -7.30 2.07 13.49
CA SER A 47 -7.97 0.91 14.11
C SER A 47 -8.09 -0.30 13.18
N SER A 48 -7.21 -0.43 12.18
CA SER A 48 -7.24 -1.54 11.22
C SER A 48 -5.81 -1.90 10.79
N PRO A 49 -5.46 -3.20 10.75
CA PRO A 49 -4.15 -3.65 10.30
C PRO A 49 -3.85 -3.18 8.87
N TYR A 50 -4.86 -3.13 7.99
CA TYR A 50 -4.71 -2.64 6.63
C TYR A 50 -4.36 -1.15 6.57
N LYS A 51 -4.96 -0.32 7.44
CA LYS A 51 -4.62 1.11 7.54
C LYS A 51 -3.20 1.30 8.09
N MET A 52 -2.77 0.44 9.01
CA MET A 52 -1.41 0.47 9.53
C MET A 52 -0.37 0.07 8.47
N ILE A 53 -0.66 -0.95 7.66
CA ILE A 53 0.17 -1.34 6.52
C ILE A 53 0.22 -0.23 5.47
N ALA A 54 -0.91 0.44 5.20
CA ALA A 54 -0.95 1.58 4.30
C ALA A 54 -0.13 2.78 4.81
N ALA A 55 -0.09 2.99 6.13
CA ALA A 55 0.64 4.09 6.77
C ALA A 55 2.17 3.90 6.79
N ASP A 56 2.66 2.65 6.74
CA ASP A 56 4.09 2.31 6.67
C ASP A 56 4.61 2.46 5.23
N VAL A 57 4.83 3.71 4.84
CA VAL A 57 5.18 4.11 3.48
C VAL A 57 6.56 3.60 3.10
N ASN A 58 7.51 3.57 4.04
CA ASN A 58 8.87 3.10 3.78
C ASN A 58 9.06 1.58 4.03
N ASN A 59 7.99 0.84 4.31
CA ASN A 59 8.02 -0.61 4.58
C ASN A 59 8.97 -0.99 5.73
N SER A 60 9.08 -0.12 6.73
CA SER A 60 9.90 -0.32 7.92
C SER A 60 9.25 -1.21 8.98
N ARG A 61 7.97 -1.55 8.81
CA ARG A 61 7.12 -2.23 9.80
C ARG A 61 6.88 -1.39 11.06
N SER A 62 6.88 -0.08 10.88
CA SER A 62 6.60 0.91 11.93
C SER A 62 5.95 2.13 11.32
N ILE A 63 5.15 2.87 12.10
CA ILE A 63 4.52 4.12 11.64
C ILE A 63 5.17 5.26 12.39
N THR A 64 5.91 6.09 11.66
CA THR A 64 6.74 7.14 12.24
C THR A 64 6.60 8.44 11.45
N THR A 65 7.23 9.50 11.96
CA THR A 65 7.32 10.77 11.24
C THR A 65 8.04 10.62 9.89
N LEU A 66 8.87 9.58 9.70
CA LEU A 66 9.55 9.34 8.43
C LEU A 66 8.55 8.99 7.31
N ASP A 67 7.50 8.23 7.62
CA ASP A 67 6.42 7.92 6.67
C ASP A 67 5.67 9.18 6.21
N LEU A 68 5.42 10.10 7.14
CA LEU A 68 4.83 11.42 6.83
C LEU A 68 5.73 12.23 5.88
N ILE A 69 7.05 12.17 6.06
CA ILE A 69 8.00 12.89 5.21
C ILE A 69 7.95 12.34 3.79
N PHE A 70 8.04 11.02 3.61
CA PHE A 70 7.96 10.39 2.28
C PHE A 70 6.62 10.64 1.61
N LEU A 71 5.51 10.49 2.34
CA LEU A 71 4.17 10.74 1.79
C LEU A 71 3.98 12.20 1.37
N ARG A 72 4.51 13.16 2.15
CA ARG A 72 4.47 14.58 1.80
C ARG A 72 5.33 14.90 0.57
N ARG A 73 6.51 14.31 0.47
CA ARG A 73 7.38 14.47 -0.72
C ARG A 73 6.71 13.94 -1.97
N LEU A 74 6.03 12.79 -1.88
CA LEU A 74 5.18 12.27 -2.95
C LEU A 74 4.06 13.25 -3.30
N LEU A 75 3.28 13.74 -2.33
CA LEU A 75 2.18 14.67 -2.61
C LEU A 75 2.62 15.97 -3.29
N LEU A 76 3.84 16.44 -2.98
CA LEU A 76 4.46 17.62 -3.56
C LEU A 76 5.15 17.37 -4.91
N GLY A 77 5.19 16.11 -5.38
CA GLY A 77 5.89 15.74 -6.61
C GLY A 77 7.40 15.86 -6.54
N ILE A 78 7.96 15.86 -5.32
CA ILE A 78 9.41 15.79 -5.09
C ILE A 78 9.89 14.36 -5.36
N ASP A 79 9.16 13.40 -4.80
CA ASP A 79 9.31 11.98 -5.13
C ASP A 79 8.15 11.57 -6.03
N ILE A 80 8.40 10.62 -6.92
CA ILE A 80 7.39 10.08 -7.85
C ILE A 80 6.98 8.65 -7.52
N GLU A 81 7.74 7.98 -6.65
CA GLU A 81 7.53 6.63 -6.16
C GLU A 81 8.15 6.48 -4.76
N PHE A 82 7.88 5.35 -4.09
CA PHE A 82 8.52 4.99 -2.84
C PHE A 82 9.75 4.12 -3.12
N GLU A 83 10.92 4.48 -2.59
CA GLU A 83 12.18 3.76 -2.86
C GLU A 83 12.17 2.32 -2.33
N THR A 84 11.49 2.08 -1.20
CA THR A 84 11.53 0.82 -0.44
C THR A 84 10.18 0.10 -0.39
N ASN A 85 9.19 0.58 -1.15
CA ASN A 85 7.83 0.05 -1.10
C ASN A 85 7.15 0.18 -2.46
N THR A 86 6.08 -0.57 -2.66
CA THR A 86 5.25 -0.50 -3.87
C THR A 86 4.06 0.43 -3.63
N SER A 87 3.39 0.87 -4.71
CA SER A 87 2.15 1.65 -4.58
C SER A 87 1.00 0.84 -3.95
N TRP A 88 1.06 -0.49 -4.07
CA TRP A 88 0.03 -1.43 -3.61
C TRP A 88 0.70 -2.63 -2.94
N ARG A 89 0.17 -3.02 -1.78
CA ARG A 89 0.47 -4.28 -1.12
C ARG A 89 -0.77 -5.16 -1.13
N PHE A 90 -0.57 -6.46 -1.04
CA PHE A 90 -1.65 -7.44 -1.09
C PHE A 90 -1.57 -8.29 0.15
N VAL A 91 -2.72 -8.56 0.75
CA VAL A 91 -2.86 -9.45 1.90
C VAL A 91 -3.89 -10.48 1.51
N GLU A 92 -3.64 -11.76 1.74
CA GLU A 92 -4.63 -12.82 1.50
C GLU A 92 -5.95 -12.51 2.24
N LEU A 93 -7.09 -12.74 1.58
CA LEU A 93 -8.40 -12.32 2.07
C LEU A 93 -8.73 -12.94 3.42
N ASP A 94 -8.41 -14.21 3.60
CA ASP A 94 -8.72 -14.99 4.81
C ASP A 94 -7.62 -14.90 5.88
N TYR A 95 -6.60 -14.06 5.68
CA TYR A 95 -5.54 -13.90 6.65
C TYR A 95 -6.03 -13.20 7.92
N ALA A 96 -5.98 -13.94 9.04
CA ALA A 96 -6.33 -13.44 10.36
C ALA A 96 -5.09 -12.90 11.08
N PHE A 97 -4.98 -11.57 11.21
CA PHE A 97 -3.92 -10.95 12.01
C PHE A 97 -4.00 -11.40 13.47
N PRO A 98 -2.96 -12.03 14.06
CA PRO A 98 -2.99 -12.47 15.46
C PRO A 98 -3.21 -11.33 16.44
N ASN A 99 -2.70 -10.15 16.07
CA ASN A 99 -2.90 -8.91 16.80
C ASN A 99 -3.26 -7.80 15.81
N PRO A 100 -4.54 -7.43 15.68
CA PRO A 100 -4.97 -6.36 14.78
C PRO A 100 -4.35 -4.98 15.09
N ALA A 101 -3.83 -4.77 16.31
CA ALA A 101 -3.12 -3.55 16.70
C ALA A 101 -1.61 -3.58 16.39
N ASN A 102 -1.09 -4.72 15.91
CA ASN A 102 0.27 -4.86 15.42
C ASN A 102 0.30 -5.86 14.24
N PRO A 103 0.07 -5.40 12.98
CA PRO A 103 0.02 -6.28 11.82
C PRO A 103 1.37 -6.95 11.49
N TRP A 104 2.47 -6.48 12.07
CA TRP A 104 3.82 -7.00 11.84
C TRP A 104 4.29 -7.94 12.94
N GLN A 105 3.39 -8.34 13.86
CA GLN A 105 3.71 -9.34 14.88
C GLN A 105 4.20 -10.65 14.23
N GLU A 106 3.63 -11.02 13.09
CA GLU A 106 4.14 -12.08 12.24
C GLU A 106 4.09 -11.65 10.75
N PRO A 107 4.91 -12.25 9.88
CA PRO A 107 4.83 -11.99 8.45
C PRO A 107 3.49 -12.48 7.89
N PHE A 108 2.75 -11.61 7.20
CA PHE A 108 1.57 -11.99 6.42
C PHE A 108 1.97 -12.35 4.98
N PRO A 109 1.23 -13.27 4.32
CA PRO A 109 1.49 -13.64 2.94
C PRO A 109 1.13 -12.48 2.00
N GLU A 110 2.13 -11.99 1.26
CA GLU A 110 1.96 -10.95 0.23
C GLU A 110 1.86 -11.52 -1.20
N ARG A 111 2.05 -12.83 -1.33
CA ARG A 111 1.89 -13.61 -2.55
C ARG A 111 1.46 -15.01 -2.19
N ILE A 112 0.72 -15.66 -3.08
CA ILE A 112 0.43 -17.08 -2.98
C ILE A 112 1.30 -17.80 -4.01
N ASP A 113 2.23 -18.61 -3.52
CA ASP A 113 3.08 -19.45 -4.37
C ASP A 113 2.33 -20.77 -4.65
N ILE A 114 1.75 -20.90 -5.86
CA ILE A 114 1.03 -22.11 -6.25
C ILE A 114 2.02 -23.17 -6.72
N ILE A 115 2.15 -24.26 -5.96
CA ILE A 115 2.80 -25.48 -6.42
C ILE A 115 1.70 -26.38 -7.00
N LEU A 116 1.59 -26.43 -8.33
CA LEU A 116 0.63 -27.30 -9.02
C LEU A 116 0.80 -28.77 -8.56
N PRO A 117 -0.32 -29.49 -8.35
CA PRO A 117 -0.75 -30.35 -9.44
C PRO A 117 -2.26 -30.37 -9.69
N ALA A 118 -2.64 -30.29 -10.96
CA ALA A 118 -3.79 -30.94 -11.61
C ALA A 118 -5.25 -30.72 -11.13
N ALA A 119 -5.53 -30.04 -10.02
CA ALA A 119 -6.90 -29.70 -9.62
C ALA A 119 -7.03 -28.19 -9.39
N GLY A 120 -8.06 -27.59 -10.01
CA GLY A 120 -8.26 -26.15 -10.06
C GLY A 120 -8.15 -25.51 -8.68
N VAL A 121 -7.24 -24.54 -8.56
CA VAL A 121 -7.11 -23.72 -7.36
C VAL A 121 -8.25 -22.70 -7.39
N SER A 122 -9.25 -22.89 -6.54
CA SER A 122 -10.23 -21.87 -6.17
C SER A 122 -9.76 -21.17 -4.88
N ASP A 123 -10.33 -19.99 -4.58
CA ASP A 123 -10.13 -19.25 -3.32
C ASP A 123 -8.76 -18.56 -3.17
N LEU A 124 -8.28 -17.91 -4.24
CA LEU A 124 -7.08 -17.06 -4.22
C LEU A 124 -7.46 -15.56 -4.22
N ASP A 125 -8.13 -15.12 -3.16
CA ASP A 125 -8.55 -13.73 -3.02
C ASP A 125 -7.56 -12.92 -2.17
N PHE A 126 -7.39 -11.64 -2.54
CA PHE A 126 -6.53 -10.71 -1.83
C PHE A 126 -7.26 -9.40 -1.52
N VAL A 127 -6.97 -8.84 -0.35
CA VAL A 127 -7.21 -7.45 -0.01
C VAL A 127 -6.05 -6.61 -0.56
N ALA A 128 -6.37 -5.69 -1.47
CA ALA A 128 -5.41 -4.71 -1.97
C ALA A 128 -5.34 -3.51 -1.02
N VAL A 129 -4.15 -3.18 -0.55
CA VAL A 129 -3.84 -2.06 0.36
C VAL A 129 -3.08 -1.00 -0.43
N LYS A 130 -3.67 0.18 -0.60
CA LYS A 130 -3.00 1.31 -1.22
C LYS A 130 -2.04 1.93 -0.21
N VAL A 131 -0.73 1.85 -0.48
CA VAL A 131 0.28 2.50 0.38
C VAL A 131 0.08 4.02 0.32
N GLY A 132 0.00 4.62 1.50
CA GLY A 132 -0.25 6.05 1.72
C GLY A 132 -1.72 6.45 1.90
N ASP A 133 -2.68 5.57 1.58
CA ASP A 133 -4.12 5.84 1.73
C ASP A 133 -4.67 5.16 2.99
N VAL A 134 -4.93 5.97 4.02
CA VAL A 134 -5.46 5.51 5.32
C VAL A 134 -6.88 6.03 5.57
N SER A 135 -7.31 7.03 4.81
CA SER A 135 -8.65 7.58 4.85
C SER A 135 -9.65 6.68 4.10
N LEU A 136 -9.20 5.99 3.04
CA LEU A 136 -9.97 5.12 2.16
C LEU A 136 -11.07 5.88 1.41
N ASP A 137 -10.74 7.05 0.85
CA ASP A 137 -11.66 7.99 0.20
C ASP A 137 -11.78 7.88 -1.34
#